data_AF-A0AAU6WQZ3-F1
#
_entry.id   AF-A0AAU6WQZ3-F1
#
_cell.length_a   1.000
_cell.length_b   1.000
_cell.length_c   1.000
_cell.angle_alpha   90.00
_cell.angle_beta   90.00
_cell.angle_gamma   90.00
#
_symmetry.space_group_name_H-M   'P 1'
#
loop_
_entity.id
_entity.type
_entity.pdbx_description
1 polymer ?
#
loop_
_entity_poly.entity_id
_entity_poly.type
_entity_poly.pdbx_seq_one_letter_code
_entity_poly.pdbx_strand_id
1 'polypeptide(L)'
;MATVESSAKKSEIKVYPNPFKEVLYIADTKEVKSVSVADVSGRVVKTIENPGNELHLGELHSGVYLVTVTYKDGSRSTAKAIKK
;
A
#
# COMPACT_ATOMS: atom_id res chain seq x y z
N MET A 1 8.42 6.34 29.80
CA MET A 1 8.48 5.61 28.52
C MET A 1 7.24 5.97 27.73
N ALA A 2 7.42 6.35 26.46
CA ALA A 2 6.42 7.00 25.65
C ALA A 2 5.30 6.05 25.20
N THR A 3 4.06 6.35 25.57
CA THR A 3 2.86 5.83 24.91
C THR A 3 2.48 6.80 23.79
N VAL A 4 2.92 6.49 22.58
CA VAL A 4 2.36 7.10 21.37
C VAL A 4 1.72 6.01 20.52
N GLU A 5 0.68 5.38 21.05
CA GLU A 5 -0.30 4.71 20.20
C GLU A 5 -1.17 5.79 19.56
N SER A 6 -0.60 6.48 18.58
CA SER A 6 -1.35 7.30 17.66
C SER A 6 -2.19 6.36 16.81
N SER A 7 -3.42 6.11 17.26
CA SER A 7 -4.52 5.58 16.47
C SER A 7 -4.81 6.56 15.33
N ALA A 8 -3.94 6.56 14.33
CA ALA A 8 -4.16 7.26 13.07
C ALA A 8 -5.45 6.69 12.50
N LYS A 9 -6.48 7.54 12.43
CA LYS A 9 -7.73 7.30 11.68
C LYS A 9 -7.32 6.79 10.30
N LYS A 10 -7.24 5.48 10.15
CA LYS A 10 -6.70 4.85 8.96
C LYS A 10 -7.86 4.83 7.99
N SER A 11 -7.86 5.74 7.03
CA SER A 11 -8.68 5.54 5.84
C SER A 11 -8.30 4.15 5.31
N GLU A 12 -9.22 3.19 5.49
CA GLU A 12 -8.96 1.80 5.16
C GLU A 12 -9.01 1.65 3.65
N ILE A 13 -7.85 1.79 3.02
CA ILE A 13 -7.73 1.52 1.60
C ILE A 13 -7.96 0.04 1.32
N LYS A 14 -8.90 -0.23 0.42
CA LYS A 14 -9.25 -1.58 -0.01
C LYS A 14 -8.31 -2.01 -1.14
N VAL A 15 -7.57 -3.08 -0.88
CA VAL A 15 -6.69 -3.72 -1.86
C VAL A 15 -7.14 -5.17 -2.10
N TYR A 16 -7.10 -5.62 -3.35
CA TYR A 16 -7.57 -6.95 -3.74
C TYR A 16 -6.84 -7.44 -4.99
N PRO A 17 -6.72 -8.76 -5.25
CA PRO A 17 -6.94 -9.82 -4.28
C PRO A 17 -5.85 -9.78 -3.19
N ASN A 18 -6.22 -10.13 -1.95
CA ASN A 18 -5.26 -10.37 -0.88
C ASN A 18 -5.51 -11.78 -0.34
N PRO A 19 -4.61 -12.75 -0.53
CA PRO A 19 -3.26 -12.64 -1.10
C PRO A 19 -3.19 -12.42 -2.61
N PHE A 20 -2.20 -11.67 -3.09
CA PHE A 20 -1.93 -11.45 -4.52
C PHE A 20 -0.76 -12.31 -5.03
N LYS A 21 -0.65 -12.50 -6.36
CA LYS A 21 0.48 -13.19 -7.02
C LYS A 21 1.40 -12.18 -7.72
N GLU A 22 0.88 -11.57 -8.78
CA GLU A 22 1.66 -10.67 -9.65
C GLU A 22 1.10 -9.27 -9.70
N VAL A 23 -0.23 -9.13 -9.65
CA VAL A 23 -0.94 -7.85 -9.72
C VAL A 23 -1.80 -7.68 -8.48
N LEU A 24 -1.72 -6.51 -7.87
CA LEU A 24 -2.59 -6.08 -6.78
C LEU A 24 -3.44 -4.90 -7.26
N TYR A 25 -4.73 -4.94 -7.01
CA TYR A 25 -5.67 -3.89 -7.36
C TYR A 25 -6.03 -3.03 -6.16
N ILE A 26 -6.29 -1.76 -6.43
CA ILE A 26 -6.71 -0.77 -5.44
C ILE A 26 -8.13 -0.31 -5.80
N ALA A 27 -9.08 -0.44 -4.85
CA ALA A 27 -10.48 -0.07 -5.08
C ALA A 27 -10.69 1.45 -5.22
N ASP A 28 -9.77 2.24 -4.68
CA ASP A 28 -9.91 3.68 -4.54
C ASP A 28 -8.67 4.40 -5.11
N THR A 29 -8.67 4.62 -6.42
CA THR A 29 -7.59 5.34 -7.15
C THR A 29 -7.97 6.75 -7.57
N LYS A 30 -9.24 7.15 -7.41
CA LYS A 30 -9.75 8.45 -7.88
C LYS A 30 -8.97 9.65 -7.34
N GLU A 31 -8.50 9.55 -6.11
CA GLU A 31 -7.80 10.64 -5.42
C GLU A 31 -6.37 10.27 -5.05
N VAL A 32 -5.82 9.21 -5.65
CA VAL A 32 -4.47 8.75 -5.36
C VAL A 32 -3.45 9.60 -6.12
N LYS A 33 -2.46 10.10 -5.39
CA LYS A 33 -1.30 10.80 -5.92
C LYS A 33 -0.15 9.84 -6.20
N SER A 34 0.15 8.96 -5.24
CA SER A 34 1.29 8.04 -5.30
C SER A 34 1.03 6.83 -4.42
N VAL A 35 1.56 5.66 -4.80
CA VAL A 35 1.57 4.46 -3.96
C VAL A 35 3.00 3.99 -3.77
N SER A 36 3.36 3.75 -2.52
CA SER A 36 4.64 3.18 -2.12
C SER A 36 4.42 1.86 -1.42
N VAL A 37 5.09 0.83 -1.90
CA VAL A 37 5.11 -0.51 -1.32
C VAL A 37 6.39 -0.66 -0.53
N ALA A 38 6.25 -0.99 0.75
CA ALA A 38 7.36 -1.25 1.66
C ALA A 38 7.32 -2.70 2.16
N ASP A 39 8.49 -3.28 2.39
CA ASP A 39 8.63 -4.58 3.05
C ASP A 39 8.45 -4.47 4.58
N VAL A 40 8.35 -5.60 5.30
CA VAL A 40 8.33 -5.65 6.77
C VAL A 40 9.49 -4.93 7.43
N SER A 41 10.64 -4.80 6.74
CA SER A 41 11.81 -4.05 7.21
C SER A 41 11.67 -2.53 7.06
N GLY A 42 10.53 -2.02 6.56
CA GLY A 42 10.30 -0.60 6.30
C GLY A 42 11.00 -0.06 5.04
N ARG A 43 11.68 -0.92 4.28
CA ARG A 43 12.31 -0.54 3.01
C ARG A 43 11.26 -0.41 1.92
N VAL A 44 11.20 0.75 1.28
CA VAL A 44 10.34 0.97 0.11
C VAL A 44 10.93 0.21 -1.07
N VAL A 45 10.23 -0.82 -1.53
CA VAL A 45 10.65 -1.71 -2.62
C VAL A 45 10.09 -1.25 -3.96
N LYS A 46 8.98 -0.51 -3.96
CA LYS A 46 8.37 0.02 -5.18
C LYS A 46 7.64 1.32 -4.88
N THR A 47 7.79 2.33 -5.74
CA THR A 47 7.01 3.56 -5.68
C THR A 47 6.45 3.82 -7.06
N ILE A 48 5.15 4.11 -7.12
CA ILE A 48 4.40 4.31 -8.35
C ILE A 48 3.68 5.63 -8.20
N GLU A 49 4.06 6.61 -9.01
CA GLU A 49 3.41 7.91 -9.08
C GLU A 49 2.24 7.84 -10.05
N ASN A 50 1.09 8.40 -9.67
CA ASN A 50 -0.17 8.26 -10.40
C ASN A 50 -0.48 6.80 -10.79
N PRO A 51 -0.55 5.88 -9.81
CA PRO A 51 -0.86 4.49 -10.09
C PRO A 51 -2.27 4.39 -10.68
N GLY A 52 -2.41 3.54 -11.69
CA GLY A 52 -3.72 3.06 -12.10
C GLY A 52 -4.34 2.16 -11.02
N ASN A 53 -5.41 1.48 -11.40
CA ASN A 53 -6.09 0.49 -10.55
C ASN A 53 -5.24 -0.76 -10.29
N GLU A 54 -4.16 -0.95 -11.05
CA GLU A 54 -3.35 -2.18 -11.10
C GLU A 54 -1.91 -1.88 -10.70
N LEU A 55 -1.42 -2.60 -9.69
CA LEU A 55 -0.04 -2.55 -9.25
C LEU A 55 0.67 -3.84 -9.64
N HIS A 56 1.61 -3.71 -10.59
CA HIS A 56 2.49 -4.79 -10.98
C HIS A 56 3.58 -5.01 -9.93
N LEU A 57 3.42 -6.08 -9.17
CA LEU A 57 4.27 -6.48 -8.04
C LEU A 57 4.86 -7.88 -8.24
N GLY A 58 4.83 -8.39 -9.48
CA GLY A 58 5.36 -9.70 -9.88
C GLY A 58 6.82 -9.92 -9.52
N GLU A 59 7.63 -8.86 -9.59
CA GLU A 59 9.06 -8.86 -9.32
C GLU A 59 9.41 -8.99 -7.82
N LEU A 60 8.44 -8.80 -6.92
CA LEU A 60 8.63 -8.97 -5.48
C LEU A 60 8.59 -10.46 -5.10
N HIS A 61 9.28 -10.84 -4.03
CA HIS A 61 9.18 -12.19 -3.48
C HIS A 61 7.88 -12.40 -2.67
N SER A 62 7.53 -13.66 -2.40
CA SER A 62 6.41 -13.98 -1.50
C SER A 62 6.71 -13.47 -0.09
N GLY A 63 5.75 -12.78 0.51
CA GLY A 63 6.00 -12.05 1.76
C GLY A 63 4.88 -11.09 2.13
N VAL A 64 5.07 -10.39 3.24
CA VAL A 64 4.13 -9.36 3.72
C VAL A 64 4.65 -7.99 3.32
N TYR A 65 3.79 -7.23 2.64
CA TYR A 65 4.09 -5.88 2.20
C TYR A 65 3.11 -4.87 2.78
N LEU A 66 3.60 -3.66 3.01
CA LEU A 66 2.87 -2.49 3.45
C LEU A 66 2.68 -1.57 2.25
N VAL A 67 1.45 -1.50 1.75
CA VAL A 67 1.08 -0.61 0.64
C VAL A 67 0.59 0.70 1.24
N THR A 68 1.40 1.74 1.12
CA THR A 68 1.07 3.09 1.57
C THR A 68 0.66 3.94 0.38
N VAL A 69 -0.52 4.52 0.46
CA VAL A 69 -1.15 5.32 -0.58
C VAL A 69 -1.22 6.75 -0.10
N THR A 70 -0.66 7.65 -0.89
CA THR A 70 -0.73 9.09 -0.66
C THR A 70 -1.79 9.66 -1.57
N TYR A 71 -2.76 10.35 -0.99
CA TYR A 71 -3.86 10.98 -1.71
C TYR A 71 -3.47 12.41 -2.10
N LYS A 72 -4.20 12.96 -3.08
CA LYS A 72 -4.02 14.34 -3.54
C LYS A 72 -4.34 15.37 -2.45
N ASP A 73 -5.27 15.03 -1.55
CA ASP A 73 -5.63 15.81 -0.36
C ASP A 73 -4.49 15.89 0.69
N GLY A 74 -3.44 15.06 0.54
CA GLY A 74 -2.32 14.97 1.49
C GLY A 74 -2.49 13.90 2.56
N SER A 75 -3.71 13.35 2.69
CA SER A 75 -4.01 12.17 3.48
C SER A 75 -3.22 10.94 3.02
N ARG A 76 -2.93 10.01 3.95
CA ARG A 76 -2.17 8.77 3.68
C ARG A 76 -2.89 7.57 4.26
N SER A 77 -3.03 6.52 3.48
CA SER A 77 -3.65 5.25 3.89
C SER A 77 -2.66 4.12 3.72
N THR A 78 -2.59 3.19 4.67
CA THR A 78 -1.69 2.03 4.57
C THR A 78 -2.48 0.73 4.70
N ALA A 79 -2.39 -0.14 3.70
CA ALA A 79 -2.94 -1.49 3.74
C ALA A 79 -1.83 -2.54 3.79
N LYS A 80 -2.13 -3.67 4.43
CA LYS A 80 -1.27 -4.85 4.43
C LYS A 80 -1.67 -5.73 3.25
N ALA A 81 -0.71 -6.04 2.38
CA ALA A 81 -0.89 -6.93 1.26
C ALA A 81 0.05 -8.14 1.41
N ILE A 82 -0.48 -9.34 1.18
CA ILE A 82 0.29 -10.58 1.32
C ILE A 82 0.53 -11.13 -0.09
N LYS A 83 1.79 -11.33 -0.45
CA LYS A 83 2.16 -11.99 -1.69
C LYS A 83 2.34 -13.49 -1.45
N LYS A 84 1.68 -14.30 -2.27
CA LYS A 84 1.88 -15.76 -2.33
C LYS A 84 2.92 -16.12 -3.38
#